data_AF-A0A955ZF27-F1
#
_entry.id   AF-A0A955ZF27-F1
#
_cell.length_a   1.000
_cell.length_b   1.000
_cell.length_c   1.000
_cell.angle_alpha   90.00
_cell.angle_beta   90.00
_cell.angle_gamma   90.00
#
_symmetry.space_group_name_H-M   'P 1'
#
loop_
_entity.id
_entity.type
_entity.pdbx_description
1 polymer ?
#
loop_
_entity_poly.entity_id
_entity_poly.type
_entity_poly.pdbx_seq_one_letter_code
_entity_poly.pdbx_strand_id
1 'polypeptide(L)'
;MKTASLLFVAALTTALATGCAATPADEATDESTQAATGRLSSAELARTKAALRALANANMGRTDNAAEVRAQVEPLVQKLARHFGQRPATAKLPMVEGAWRQLWTDFPYPMTPFISMDPKQVYQVVDADGHYWNIGDQKAIGFIGMTGVLRGAFVPNGSKIELRFTNVGFRLGRLSRGQDLVGLADGLESGARHYISLPGGGKAPNGPVNIEGTLETVYVDGDLRVDIGTQDDFVDASGRVQVEGYGPKIFVLDRVSTPAK
;
A
#
# COMPACT_ATOMS: atom_id res chain seq x y z
N MET A 1 -54.93 14.53 -9.34
CA MET A 1 -54.52 15.34 -8.16
C MET A 1 -53.06 15.72 -8.33
N LYS A 2 -52.79 17.04 -8.39
CA LYS A 2 -51.59 17.79 -7.93
C LYS A 2 -50.20 17.20 -8.27
N THR A 3 -49.50 17.72 -9.29
CA THR A 3 -48.39 18.74 -9.21
C THR A 3 -47.15 18.23 -8.46
N ALA A 4 -45.89 18.36 -8.89
CA ALA A 4 -45.25 19.36 -9.75
C ALA A 4 -43.91 18.85 -10.31
N SER A 5 -43.50 19.48 -11.40
CA SER A 5 -42.15 19.61 -11.95
C SER A 5 -41.11 20.09 -10.92
N LEU A 6 -39.83 19.77 -11.14
CA LEU A 6 -38.77 20.74 -10.92
C LEU A 6 -37.63 20.53 -11.94
N LEU A 7 -37.62 21.43 -12.92
CA LEU A 7 -36.52 21.76 -13.81
C LEU A 7 -35.43 22.46 -12.97
N PHE A 8 -34.15 22.16 -13.19
CA PHE A 8 -33.06 23.06 -12.79
C PHE A 8 -32.34 23.54 -14.04
N VAL A 9 -32.60 24.81 -14.37
CA VAL A 9 -31.86 25.64 -15.32
C VAL A 9 -31.20 26.73 -14.50
N ALA A 10 -29.87 26.83 -14.56
CA ALA A 10 -29.11 28.04 -14.26
C ALA A 10 -27.78 27.91 -15.02
N ALA A 11 -27.63 28.60 -16.15
CA ALA A 11 -27.19 29.99 -16.27
C ALA A 11 -25.69 30.03 -16.62
N LEU A 12 -25.46 30.09 -17.94
CA LEU A 12 -24.18 30.35 -18.58
C LEU A 12 -23.91 31.86 -18.48
N THR A 13 -22.89 32.26 -17.71
CA THR A 13 -22.44 33.65 -17.65
C THR A 13 -21.15 33.77 -18.46
N THR A 14 -21.26 34.37 -19.64
CA THR A 14 -20.12 34.72 -20.48
C THR A 14 -19.51 36.02 -19.95
N ALA A 15 -18.35 35.95 -19.31
CA ALA A 15 -17.51 37.10 -19.04
C ALA A 15 -16.45 37.21 -20.14
N LEU A 16 -16.59 38.21 -21.00
CA LEU A 16 -15.52 38.67 -21.90
C LEU A 16 -14.52 39.46 -21.06
N ALA A 17 -13.35 38.88 -20.80
CA ALA A 17 -12.19 39.58 -20.29
C ALA A 17 -11.19 39.79 -21.44
N THR A 18 -11.18 41.01 -21.97
CA THR A 18 -10.10 41.53 -22.81
C THR A 18 -8.97 41.94 -21.89
N GLY A 19 -7.86 41.20 -21.88
CA GLY A 19 -6.72 41.46 -21.00
C GLY A 19 -5.39 41.12 -21.67
N CYS A 20 -4.55 42.15 -21.81
CA CYS A 20 -3.17 42.25 -22.28
C CYS A 20 -2.38 40.96 -22.55
N ALA A 21 -1.84 40.86 -23.78
CA ALA A 21 -0.75 39.97 -24.12
C ALA A 21 0.49 40.29 -23.25
N ALA A 22 0.83 39.37 -22.36
CA ALA A 22 2.12 39.36 -21.67
C ALA A 22 3.16 38.72 -22.61
N THR A 23 4.27 39.44 -22.79
CA THR A 23 5.49 38.96 -23.45
C THR A 23 5.94 37.65 -22.80
N PRO A 24 6.29 36.59 -23.57
CA PRO A 24 6.82 35.35 -23.00
C PRO A 24 8.19 35.64 -22.39
N ALA A 25 8.22 35.72 -21.06
CA ALA A 25 9.46 35.75 -20.30
C ALA A 25 10.00 34.32 -20.24
N ASP A 26 10.97 34.04 -21.11
CA ASP A 26 12.14 33.21 -20.87
C ASP A 26 11.97 32.04 -19.87
N GLU A 27 11.30 30.96 -20.30
CA GLU A 27 11.14 29.69 -19.57
C GLU A 27 12.44 28.83 -19.51
N ALA A 28 13.59 29.38 -19.89
CA ALA A 28 14.84 28.62 -20.02
C ALA A 28 15.64 28.46 -18.70
N THR A 29 15.19 29.03 -17.58
CA THR A 29 15.97 29.06 -16.32
C THR A 29 15.61 27.98 -15.29
N ASP A 30 14.58 27.16 -15.51
CA ASP A 30 14.09 26.23 -14.47
C ASP A 30 14.69 24.80 -14.57
N GLU A 31 15.18 24.39 -15.75
CA GLU A 31 15.68 23.01 -15.94
C GLU A 31 17.05 22.75 -15.26
N SER A 32 17.95 23.74 -15.21
CA SER A 32 19.29 23.52 -14.64
C SER A 32 19.28 23.40 -13.11
N THR A 33 18.25 23.92 -12.43
CA THR A 33 18.10 23.84 -10.97
C THR A 33 17.40 22.54 -10.56
N GLN A 34 16.49 22.01 -11.38
CA GLN A 34 15.84 20.71 -11.12
C GLN A 34 16.84 19.54 -11.14
N ALA A 35 17.83 19.57 -12.05
CA ALA A 35 18.86 18.54 -12.14
C ALA A 35 19.70 18.41 -10.85
N ALA A 36 19.94 19.51 -10.13
CA ALA A 36 20.71 19.52 -8.88
C ALA A 36 19.91 19.01 -7.67
N THR A 37 18.57 19.11 -7.70
CA THR A 37 17.71 18.73 -6.56
C THR A 37 17.19 17.30 -6.63
N GLY A 38 17.37 16.61 -7.76
CA GLY A 38 16.80 15.28 -7.98
C GLY A 38 15.27 15.26 -8.07
N ARG A 39 14.62 16.43 -8.20
CA ARG A 39 13.17 16.54 -8.39
C ARG A 39 12.82 16.29 -9.84
N LEU A 40 11.96 15.29 -10.05
CA LEU A 40 11.29 15.06 -11.34
C LEU A 40 10.31 16.20 -11.66
N SER A 41 10.25 16.61 -12.93
CA SER A 41 9.16 17.44 -13.45
C SER A 41 7.82 16.71 -13.32
N SER A 42 6.69 17.43 -13.36
CA SER A 42 5.36 16.81 -13.25
C SER A 42 5.12 15.73 -14.32
N ALA A 43 5.58 15.96 -15.55
CA ALA A 43 5.46 15.00 -16.65
C ALA A 43 6.35 13.76 -16.42
N GLU A 44 7.59 13.92 -15.94
CA GLU A 44 8.46 12.78 -15.64
C GLU A 44 7.96 11.99 -14.42
N LEU A 45 7.43 12.67 -13.40
CA LEU A 45 6.80 12.02 -12.25
C LEU A 45 5.63 11.15 -12.70
N ALA A 46 4.70 11.70 -13.49
CA ALA A 46 3.55 10.96 -14.01
C ALA A 46 3.97 9.73 -14.84
N ARG A 47 4.95 9.88 -15.74
CA ARG A 47 5.50 8.76 -16.52
C ARG A 47 6.15 7.70 -15.63
N THR A 48 6.92 8.11 -14.62
CA THR A 48 7.59 7.20 -13.68
C THR A 48 6.56 6.38 -12.88
N LYS A 49 5.53 7.03 -12.34
CA LYS A 49 4.43 6.36 -11.63
C LYS A 49 3.67 5.38 -12.54
N ALA A 50 3.34 5.80 -13.77
CA ALA A 50 2.64 4.96 -14.74
C ALA A 50 3.46 3.72 -15.12
N ALA A 51 4.76 3.88 -15.37
CA ALA A 51 5.66 2.77 -15.69
C ALA A 51 5.76 1.77 -14.51
N LEU A 52 5.91 2.28 -13.29
CA LEU A 52 5.96 1.44 -12.08
C LEU A 52 4.67 0.64 -11.89
N ARG A 53 3.51 1.29 -12.02
CA ARG A 53 2.20 0.62 -11.96
C ARG A 53 2.02 -0.41 -13.05
N ALA A 54 2.44 -0.12 -14.28
CA ALA A 54 2.32 -1.05 -15.39
C ALA A 54 3.13 -2.33 -15.13
N LEU A 55 4.39 -2.19 -14.69
CA LEU A 55 5.24 -3.31 -14.30
C LEU A 55 4.66 -4.11 -13.13
N ALA A 56 4.20 -3.42 -12.07
CA ALA A 56 3.61 -4.05 -10.90
C ALA A 56 2.35 -4.84 -11.25
N ASN A 57 1.42 -4.25 -12.02
CA ASN A 57 0.18 -4.91 -12.43
C ASN A 57 0.44 -6.10 -13.37
N ALA A 58 1.38 -5.98 -14.32
CA ALA A 58 1.72 -7.07 -15.24
C ALA A 58 2.30 -8.30 -14.52
N ASN A 59 2.86 -8.11 -13.32
CA ASN A 59 3.45 -9.16 -12.50
C ASN A 59 2.64 -9.46 -11.24
N MET A 60 1.41 -8.95 -11.15
CA MET A 60 0.52 -9.18 -10.01
C MET A 60 0.17 -10.67 -9.91
N GLY A 61 0.79 -11.35 -8.94
CA GLY A 61 0.62 -12.77 -8.68
C GLY A 61 1.65 -13.70 -9.31
N ARG A 62 2.70 -13.15 -9.90
CA ARG A 62 3.89 -13.91 -10.27
C ARG A 62 4.94 -13.78 -9.17
N THR A 63 5.34 -14.92 -8.60
CA THR A 63 6.41 -15.00 -7.59
C THR A 63 7.66 -15.67 -8.16
N ASP A 64 7.55 -16.32 -9.31
CA ASP A 64 8.62 -17.04 -10.01
C ASP A 64 9.67 -16.11 -10.64
N ASN A 65 9.33 -14.84 -10.85
CA ASN A 65 10.18 -13.85 -11.53
C ASN A 65 10.54 -12.64 -10.67
N ALA A 66 10.45 -12.77 -9.34
CA ALA A 66 10.61 -11.64 -8.41
C ALA A 66 11.93 -10.87 -8.61
N ALA A 67 13.06 -11.57 -8.82
CA ALA A 67 14.37 -10.94 -9.04
C ALA A 67 14.44 -10.14 -10.35
N GLU A 68 13.88 -10.67 -11.44
CA GLU A 68 13.83 -9.99 -12.74
C GLU A 68 12.95 -8.73 -12.66
N VAL A 69 11.77 -8.83 -12.04
CA VAL A 69 10.86 -7.70 -11.89
C VAL A 69 11.47 -6.65 -10.96
N ARG A 70 12.14 -7.07 -9.87
CA ARG A 70 12.85 -6.16 -8.97
C ARG A 70 13.88 -5.32 -9.73
N ALA A 71 14.68 -5.94 -10.61
CA ALA A 71 15.68 -5.22 -11.39
C ALA A 71 15.08 -4.11 -12.27
N GLN A 72 13.83 -4.25 -12.70
CA GLN A 72 13.10 -3.25 -13.50
C GLN A 72 12.40 -2.20 -12.62
N VAL A 73 11.87 -2.62 -11.46
CA VAL A 73 11.15 -1.76 -10.51
C VAL A 73 12.10 -0.84 -9.74
N GLU A 74 13.24 -1.35 -9.30
CA GLU A 74 14.19 -0.66 -8.41
C GLU A 74 14.64 0.71 -8.95
N PRO A 75 15.03 0.88 -10.24
CA PRO A 75 15.40 2.20 -10.76
C PRO A 75 14.25 3.22 -10.73
N LEU A 76 13.00 2.78 -10.92
CA LEU A 76 11.82 3.64 -10.84
C LEU A 76 11.54 4.05 -9.40
N VAL A 77 11.65 3.11 -8.46
CA VAL A 77 11.54 3.38 -7.02
C VAL A 77 12.60 4.38 -6.58
N GLN A 78 13.86 4.23 -7.01
CA GLN A 78 14.94 5.17 -6.68
C GLN A 78 14.72 6.57 -7.27
N LYS A 79 14.08 6.70 -8.45
CA LYS A 79 13.68 8.01 -8.99
C LYS A 79 12.60 8.66 -8.12
N LEU A 80 11.57 7.90 -7.75
CA LEU A 80 10.48 8.38 -6.89
C LEU A 80 11.00 8.77 -5.50
N ALA A 81 11.89 7.97 -4.90
CA ALA A 81 12.49 8.24 -3.61
C ALA A 81 13.31 9.54 -3.60
N ARG A 82 14.13 9.76 -4.64
CA ARG A 82 14.88 11.02 -4.80
C ARG A 82 13.96 12.23 -4.96
N HIS A 83 12.91 12.10 -5.76
CA HIS A 83 11.91 13.15 -5.93
C HIS A 83 11.20 13.50 -4.61
N PHE A 84 10.81 12.49 -3.84
CA PHE A 84 10.10 12.66 -2.58
C PHE A 84 10.96 13.27 -1.47
N GLY A 85 12.26 12.93 -1.50
CA GLY A 85 13.24 13.32 -0.51
C GLY A 85 13.12 12.52 0.79
N GLN A 86 14.12 12.68 1.66
CA GLN A 86 14.10 12.09 2.99
C GLN A 86 13.14 12.85 3.90
N ARG A 87 12.27 12.13 4.59
CA ARG A 87 11.30 12.68 5.55
C ARG A 87 11.19 11.75 6.76
N PRO A 88 11.03 12.31 7.98
CA PRO A 88 10.79 11.49 9.15
C PRO A 88 9.45 10.74 9.01
N ALA A 89 9.36 9.56 9.61
CA ALA A 89 8.15 8.74 9.55
C ALA A 89 6.92 9.48 10.09
N THR A 90 7.07 10.26 11.15
CA THR A 90 6.00 11.10 11.71
C THR A 90 5.39 12.08 10.71
N ALA A 91 6.19 12.63 9.79
CA ALA A 91 5.69 13.51 8.73
C ALA A 91 5.02 12.74 7.58
N LYS A 92 5.34 11.46 7.40
CA LYS A 92 4.77 10.59 6.36
C LYS A 92 3.47 9.91 6.81
N LEU A 93 3.29 9.69 8.11
CA LEU A 93 2.12 8.99 8.67
C LEU A 93 0.77 9.53 8.18
N PRO A 94 0.49 10.84 8.22
CA PRO A 94 -0.78 11.37 7.72
C PRO A 94 -1.01 11.13 6.22
N MET A 95 0.06 10.92 5.45
CA MET A 95 -0.01 10.65 4.01
C MET A 95 -0.32 9.17 3.72
N VAL A 96 0.08 8.27 4.62
CA VAL A 96 -0.11 6.81 4.46
C VAL A 96 -1.34 6.28 5.18
N GLU A 97 -1.96 7.07 6.06
CA GLU A 97 -3.21 6.69 6.75
C GLU A 97 -4.31 6.31 5.75
N GLY A 98 -4.99 5.20 6.00
CA GLY A 98 -6.06 4.65 5.17
C GLY A 98 -5.70 3.31 4.52
N ALA A 99 -6.51 2.90 3.54
CA ALA A 99 -6.38 1.60 2.89
C ALA A 99 -5.62 1.68 1.55
N TRP A 100 -4.75 0.70 1.34
CA TRP A 100 -3.86 0.58 0.19
C TRP A 100 -3.93 -0.84 -0.36
N ARG A 101 -4.14 -1.01 -1.67
CA ARG A 101 -4.08 -2.31 -2.35
C ARG A 101 -2.66 -2.56 -2.81
N GLN A 102 -2.11 -3.71 -2.45
CA GLN A 102 -0.81 -4.11 -2.95
C GLN A 102 -0.92 -4.50 -4.44
N LEU A 103 -0.07 -3.91 -5.29
CA LEU A 103 0.04 -4.25 -6.70
C LEU A 103 1.09 -5.33 -6.93
N TRP A 104 2.24 -5.19 -6.26
CA TRP A 104 3.37 -6.09 -6.40
C TRP A 104 4.29 -6.02 -5.17
N THR A 105 4.96 -7.13 -4.90
CA THR A 105 6.05 -7.22 -3.94
C THR A 105 6.99 -8.35 -4.33
N ASP A 106 8.26 -8.25 -3.93
CA ASP A 106 9.22 -9.36 -3.95
C ASP A 106 9.28 -10.11 -2.61
N PHE A 107 8.37 -9.78 -1.68
CA PHE A 107 8.15 -10.55 -0.46
C PHE A 107 7.54 -11.91 -0.80
N PRO A 108 8.16 -13.04 -0.40
CA PRO A 108 7.59 -14.35 -0.66
C PRO A 108 6.38 -14.57 0.23
N TYR A 109 5.22 -14.89 -0.36
CA TYR A 109 4.08 -15.30 0.44
C TYR A 109 4.30 -16.73 0.92
N PRO A 110 4.22 -16.99 2.25
CA PRO A 110 4.28 -18.35 2.75
C PRO A 110 3.04 -19.09 2.23
N MET A 111 3.25 -19.96 1.23
CA MET A 111 2.22 -20.85 0.71
C MET A 111 2.34 -22.19 1.40
N THR A 112 1.25 -22.65 2.00
CA THR A 112 1.15 -24.04 2.44
C THR A 112 0.33 -24.82 1.41
N PRO A 113 0.42 -26.16 1.38
CA PRO A 113 -0.42 -26.97 0.47
C PRO A 113 -1.93 -26.72 0.62
N PHE A 114 -2.37 -26.17 1.77
CA PHE A 114 -3.78 -26.01 2.11
C PHE A 114 -4.25 -24.56 2.12
N ILE A 115 -3.34 -23.58 2.17
CA ILE A 115 -3.65 -22.15 2.22
C ILE A 115 -2.80 -21.43 1.19
N SER A 116 -3.48 -20.81 0.23
CA SER A 116 -2.87 -19.88 -0.74
C SER A 116 -3.53 -18.51 -0.61
N MET A 117 -2.73 -17.47 -0.69
CA MET A 117 -3.24 -16.10 -0.72
C MET A 117 -3.59 -15.71 -2.16
N ASP A 118 -4.65 -14.94 -2.35
CA ASP A 118 -4.91 -14.29 -3.65
C ASP A 118 -4.12 -12.99 -3.73
N PRO A 119 -3.03 -12.93 -4.53
CA PRO A 119 -2.17 -11.76 -4.61
C PRO A 119 -2.89 -10.53 -5.18
N LYS A 120 -4.08 -10.69 -5.79
CA LYS A 120 -4.88 -9.58 -6.32
C LYS A 120 -5.78 -8.93 -5.25
N GLN A 121 -5.89 -9.55 -4.09
CA GLN A 121 -6.79 -9.17 -2.99
C GLN A 121 -5.99 -9.02 -1.70
N VAL A 122 -4.87 -8.29 -1.76
CA VAL A 122 -4.01 -8.01 -0.60
C VAL A 122 -4.03 -6.51 -0.34
N TYR A 123 -4.31 -6.15 0.90
CA TYR A 123 -4.50 -4.78 1.32
C TYR A 123 -3.72 -4.49 2.60
N GLN A 124 -3.27 -3.24 2.71
CA GLN A 124 -2.67 -2.68 3.90
C GLN A 124 -3.56 -1.55 4.39
N VAL A 125 -3.94 -1.57 5.67
CA VAL A 125 -4.66 -0.47 6.31
C VAL A 125 -3.77 0.10 7.40
N VAL A 126 -3.51 1.40 7.35
CA VAL A 126 -2.73 2.13 8.36
C VAL A 126 -3.66 3.07 9.08
N ASP A 127 -3.71 3.00 10.40
CA ASP A 127 -4.43 3.98 11.22
C ASP A 127 -3.47 5.00 11.85
N ALA A 128 -4.04 6.08 12.38
CA ALA A 128 -3.31 7.12 13.10
C ALA A 128 -2.91 6.71 14.52
N ASP A 129 -3.53 5.67 15.08
CA ASP A 129 -3.36 5.20 16.46
C ASP A 129 -2.18 4.23 16.63
N GLY A 130 -1.46 3.93 15.55
CA GLY A 130 -0.25 3.10 15.59
C GLY A 130 -0.47 1.64 15.21
N HIS A 131 -1.58 1.31 14.54
CA HIS A 131 -1.83 -0.02 14.01
C HIS A 131 -1.76 -0.09 12.50
N TYR A 132 -1.33 -1.27 12.07
CA TYR A 132 -1.16 -1.62 10.68
C TYR A 132 -1.81 -2.99 10.46
N TRP A 133 -2.65 -3.11 9.44
CA TRP A 133 -3.33 -4.35 9.13
C TRP A 133 -3.00 -4.81 7.71
N ASN A 134 -2.43 -6.00 7.58
CA ASN A 134 -2.43 -6.76 6.34
C ASN A 134 -3.72 -7.58 6.27
N ILE A 135 -4.54 -7.34 5.26
CA ILE A 135 -5.82 -8.01 5.06
C ILE A 135 -5.82 -8.57 3.64
N GLY A 136 -6.13 -9.86 3.48
CA GLY A 136 -6.24 -10.40 2.14
C GLY A 136 -7.01 -11.69 2.02
N ASP A 137 -7.55 -11.92 0.82
CA ASP A 137 -8.27 -13.16 0.56
C ASP A 137 -7.31 -14.35 0.49
N GLN A 138 -7.77 -15.45 1.07
CA GLN A 138 -7.09 -16.73 1.09
C GLN A 138 -8.06 -17.80 0.59
N LYS A 139 -7.50 -18.81 -0.08
CA LYS A 139 -8.18 -20.06 -0.40
C LYS A 139 -7.69 -21.11 0.58
N ALA A 140 -8.60 -21.60 1.42
CA ALA A 140 -8.38 -22.79 2.22
C ALA A 140 -9.18 -23.97 1.68
N ILE A 141 -8.55 -25.14 1.64
CA ILE A 141 -9.17 -26.46 1.36
C ILE A 141 -10.22 -26.39 0.23
N GLY A 142 -9.73 -26.39 -1.02
CA GLY A 142 -10.51 -26.61 -2.24
C GLY A 142 -11.37 -25.43 -2.74
N PHE A 143 -12.06 -24.70 -1.84
CA PHE A 143 -13.05 -23.71 -2.27
C PHE A 143 -13.54 -22.72 -1.20
N ILE A 144 -13.21 -22.93 0.08
CA ILE A 144 -13.68 -22.03 1.14
C ILE A 144 -12.87 -20.72 1.06
N GLY A 145 -13.56 -19.66 0.69
CA GLY A 145 -13.01 -18.31 0.72
C GLY A 145 -12.91 -17.83 2.16
N MET A 146 -11.70 -17.42 2.55
CA MET A 146 -11.43 -16.78 3.83
C MET A 146 -10.73 -15.46 3.60
N THR A 147 -10.78 -14.57 4.57
CA THR A 147 -9.95 -13.37 4.62
C THR A 147 -8.94 -13.56 5.75
N GLY A 148 -7.66 -13.66 5.41
CA GLY A 148 -6.58 -13.60 6.38
C GLY A 148 -6.40 -12.17 6.89
N VAL A 149 -6.10 -12.04 8.17
CA VAL A 149 -5.80 -10.77 8.82
C VAL A 149 -4.51 -10.90 9.62
N LEU A 150 -3.66 -9.89 9.54
CA LEU A 150 -2.41 -9.80 10.27
C LEU A 150 -2.27 -8.38 10.81
N ARG A 151 -2.31 -8.24 12.14
CA ARG A 151 -2.18 -6.98 12.87
C ARG A 151 -0.71 -6.74 13.22
N GLY A 152 -0.22 -5.57 12.89
CA GLY A 152 1.01 -4.98 13.40
C GLY A 152 0.71 -3.79 14.30
N ALA A 153 1.52 -3.60 15.33
CA ALA A 153 1.67 -2.32 16.00
C ALA A 153 2.97 -1.68 15.52
N PHE A 154 3.01 -0.36 15.41
CA PHE A 154 4.20 0.33 14.96
C PHE A 154 4.56 1.56 15.79
N VAL A 155 5.85 1.92 15.76
CA VAL A 155 6.37 3.14 16.36
C VAL A 155 7.24 3.86 15.33
N PRO A 156 7.08 5.18 15.13
CA PRO A 156 7.97 5.94 14.26
C PRO A 156 9.40 5.98 14.81
N ASN A 157 10.39 5.65 13.98
CA ASN A 157 11.81 5.76 14.30
C ASN A 157 12.57 6.34 13.09
N GLY A 158 13.03 7.60 13.20
CA GLY A 158 13.75 8.28 12.12
C GLY A 158 12.90 8.38 10.85
N SER A 159 13.41 7.86 9.73
CA SER A 159 12.67 7.80 8.45
C SER A 159 11.74 6.58 8.34
N LYS A 160 11.74 5.66 9.30
CA LYS A 160 11.03 4.37 9.21
C LYS A 160 10.01 4.23 10.32
N ILE A 161 9.13 3.24 10.20
CA ILE A 161 8.41 2.70 11.35
C ILE A 161 9.08 1.38 11.77
N GLU A 162 9.21 1.17 13.07
CA GLU A 162 9.45 -0.14 13.65
C GLU A 162 8.11 -0.83 13.79
N LEU A 163 7.99 -2.06 13.28
CA LEU A 163 6.75 -2.80 13.24
C LEU A 163 6.91 -4.12 13.98
N ARG A 164 5.91 -4.47 14.78
CA ARG A 164 5.80 -5.78 15.43
C ARG A 164 4.44 -6.38 15.14
N PHE A 165 4.42 -7.60 14.61
CA PHE A 165 3.16 -8.32 14.45
C PHE A 165 2.62 -8.75 15.81
N THR A 166 1.36 -8.44 16.09
CA THR A 166 0.73 -8.62 17.41
C THR A 166 -0.42 -9.62 17.36
N ASN A 167 -1.04 -9.82 16.20
CA ASN A 167 -2.11 -10.79 16.05
C ASN A 167 -2.21 -11.27 14.60
N VAL A 168 -2.70 -12.50 14.42
CA VAL A 168 -2.94 -13.08 13.10
C VAL A 168 -4.14 -14.02 13.18
N GLY A 169 -4.93 -14.07 12.12
CA GLY A 169 -6.08 -14.95 12.10
C GLY A 169 -6.81 -14.92 10.76
N PHE A 170 -8.04 -15.42 10.78
CA PHE A 170 -8.86 -15.50 9.59
C PHE A 170 -10.33 -15.23 9.90
N ARG A 171 -11.00 -14.61 8.94
CA ARG A 171 -12.45 -14.43 8.91
C ARG A 171 -13.04 -15.32 7.82
N LEU A 172 -14.20 -15.92 8.08
CA LEU A 172 -14.94 -16.64 7.06
C LEU A 172 -15.50 -15.67 6.01
N GLY A 173 -15.47 -16.08 4.74
CA GLY A 173 -15.91 -15.27 3.61
C GLY A 173 -14.77 -14.48 2.98
N ARG A 174 -15.04 -13.95 1.78
CA ARG A 174 -14.11 -13.12 1.01
C ARG A 174 -14.36 -11.64 1.24
N LEU A 175 -13.35 -10.84 0.90
CA LEU A 175 -13.50 -9.40 0.76
C LEU A 175 -14.46 -9.09 -0.39
N SER A 176 -15.38 -8.16 -0.14
CA SER A 176 -16.28 -7.68 -1.19
C SER A 176 -15.61 -6.58 -2.00
N ARG A 177 -15.93 -6.48 -3.30
CA ARG A 177 -15.45 -5.38 -4.13
C ARG A 177 -15.97 -4.05 -3.57
N GLY A 178 -15.07 -3.10 -3.33
CA GLY A 178 -15.42 -1.79 -2.77
C GLY A 178 -15.78 -1.81 -1.28
N GLN A 179 -15.45 -2.90 -0.57
CA GLN A 179 -15.60 -2.95 0.87
C GLN A 179 -14.84 -1.81 1.56
N ASP A 180 -15.46 -1.20 2.57
CA ASP A 180 -14.79 -0.27 3.47
C ASP A 180 -13.76 -1.02 4.32
N LEU A 181 -12.49 -0.97 3.87
CA LEU A 181 -11.38 -1.66 4.52
C LEU A 181 -10.93 -0.95 5.79
N VAL A 182 -11.10 0.38 5.88
CA VAL A 182 -10.79 1.15 7.10
C VAL A 182 -11.80 0.77 8.18
N GLY A 183 -13.11 0.86 7.88
CA GLY A 183 -14.14 0.44 8.82
C GLY A 183 -14.08 -1.06 9.16
N LEU A 184 -13.56 -1.90 8.27
CA LEU A 184 -13.25 -3.29 8.61
C LEU A 184 -12.13 -3.38 9.65
N ALA A 185 -11.00 -2.69 9.44
CA ALA A 185 -9.87 -2.69 10.37
C ALA A 185 -10.29 -2.14 11.74
N ASP A 186 -11.00 -1.01 11.77
CA ASP A 186 -11.56 -0.43 13.01
C ASP A 186 -12.47 -1.42 13.75
N GLY A 187 -13.28 -2.16 12.99
CA GLY A 187 -14.15 -3.20 13.53
C GLY A 187 -13.37 -4.39 14.09
N LEU A 188 -12.25 -4.78 13.47
CA LEU A 188 -11.38 -5.85 13.98
C LEU A 188 -10.65 -5.39 15.25
N GLU A 189 -10.16 -4.15 15.26
CA GLU A 189 -9.44 -3.55 16.39
C GLU A 189 -10.35 -3.38 17.62
N SER A 190 -11.57 -2.88 17.42
CA SER A 190 -12.58 -2.71 18.48
C SER A 190 -13.28 -4.01 18.91
N GLY A 191 -13.07 -5.11 18.18
CA GLY A 191 -13.77 -6.37 18.40
C GLY A 191 -15.21 -6.42 17.87
N ALA A 192 -15.72 -5.35 17.24
CA ALA A 192 -17.03 -5.33 16.59
C ALA A 192 -17.13 -6.29 15.38
N ARG A 193 -15.99 -6.70 14.83
CA ARG A 193 -15.87 -7.72 13.78
C ARG A 193 -15.06 -8.90 14.31
N HIS A 194 -15.69 -10.07 14.33
CA HIS A 194 -15.05 -11.30 14.77
C HIS A 194 -14.13 -11.88 13.68
N TYR A 195 -12.97 -12.40 14.10
CA TYR A 195 -12.12 -13.30 13.34
C TYR A 195 -11.57 -14.38 14.28
N ILE A 196 -11.14 -15.51 13.73
CA ILE A 196 -10.55 -16.59 14.52
C ILE A 196 -9.05 -16.32 14.58
N SER A 197 -8.56 -15.94 15.76
CA SER A 197 -7.14 -15.76 16.02
C SER A 197 -6.41 -17.10 15.99
N LEU A 198 -5.21 -17.12 15.42
CA LEU A 198 -4.29 -18.23 15.54
C LEU A 198 -3.46 -18.06 16.83
N PRO A 199 -2.95 -19.15 17.42
CA PRO A 199 -2.25 -19.13 18.70
C PRO A 199 -0.97 -18.27 18.73
N GLY A 200 -0.45 -17.78 17.60
CA GLY A 200 0.73 -16.91 17.56
C GLY A 200 2.03 -17.61 17.97
N GLY A 201 3.14 -16.86 17.97
CA GLY A 201 4.42 -17.34 18.51
C GLY A 201 5.62 -17.27 17.57
N GLY A 202 5.52 -16.50 16.48
CA GLY A 202 6.66 -16.12 15.63
C GLY A 202 7.23 -17.27 14.81
N LYS A 203 6.53 -18.41 14.78
CA LYS A 203 6.95 -19.62 14.09
C LYS A 203 5.78 -20.29 13.38
N ALA A 204 6.05 -20.90 12.24
CA ALA A 204 5.04 -21.73 11.57
C ALA A 204 4.72 -22.98 12.41
N PRO A 205 3.45 -23.43 12.48
CA PRO A 205 2.28 -22.91 11.77
C PRO A 205 1.51 -21.80 12.51
N ASN A 206 1.97 -21.37 13.69
CA ASN A 206 1.20 -20.49 14.57
C ASN A 206 1.19 -19.02 14.13
N GLY A 207 1.87 -18.69 13.03
CA GLY A 207 1.87 -17.38 12.40
C GLY A 207 2.93 -16.41 12.94
N PRO A 208 3.12 -15.25 12.30
CA PRO A 208 4.29 -14.39 12.50
C PRO A 208 4.18 -13.46 13.72
N VAL A 209 3.33 -13.76 14.71
CA VAL A 209 3.19 -12.90 15.91
C VAL A 209 4.52 -12.80 16.66
N ASN A 210 4.94 -11.59 17.03
CA ASN A 210 6.24 -11.23 17.60
C ASN A 210 7.42 -11.19 16.62
N ILE A 211 7.21 -11.39 15.32
CA ILE A 211 8.21 -10.99 14.33
C ILE A 211 8.24 -9.46 14.31
N GLU A 212 9.45 -8.92 14.41
CA GLU A 212 9.71 -7.49 14.30
C GLU A 212 10.26 -7.16 12.92
N GLY A 213 10.25 -5.89 12.57
CA GLY A 213 10.70 -5.43 11.28
C GLY A 213 10.70 -3.92 11.17
N THR A 214 11.09 -3.43 10.01
CA THR A 214 11.01 -2.01 9.68
C THR A 214 10.26 -1.81 8.39
N LEU A 215 9.55 -0.69 8.26
CA LEU A 215 8.94 -0.28 7.01
C LEU A 215 9.25 1.20 6.75
N GLU A 216 9.85 1.49 5.61
CA GLU A 216 10.17 2.83 5.16
C GLU A 216 9.33 3.19 3.95
N THR A 217 8.42 4.16 4.10
CA THR A 217 7.76 4.76 2.95
C THR A 217 8.74 5.67 2.22
N VAL A 218 9.22 5.22 1.06
CA VAL A 218 10.18 5.96 0.23
C VAL A 218 9.49 6.89 -0.75
N TYR A 219 8.22 6.65 -1.05
CA TYR A 219 7.37 7.54 -1.84
C TYR A 219 5.91 7.38 -1.43
N VAL A 220 5.18 8.48 -1.28
CA VAL A 220 3.72 8.46 -1.13
C VAL A 220 3.11 9.75 -1.67
N ASP A 221 2.00 9.62 -2.37
CA ASP A 221 1.09 10.71 -2.70
C ASP A 221 -0.39 10.26 -2.64
N GLY A 222 -1.30 10.99 -3.29
CA GLY A 222 -2.73 10.73 -3.21
C GLY A 222 -3.20 9.39 -3.80
N ASP A 223 -2.40 8.74 -4.66
CA ASP A 223 -2.82 7.49 -5.31
C ASP A 223 -1.76 6.36 -5.26
N LEU A 224 -0.48 6.66 -5.05
CA LEU A 224 0.62 5.68 -5.06
C LEU A 224 1.39 5.73 -3.75
N ARG A 225 1.72 4.56 -3.22
CA ARG A 225 2.65 4.38 -2.11
C ARG A 225 3.68 3.33 -2.48
N VAL A 226 4.94 3.59 -2.12
CA VAL A 226 6.03 2.64 -2.24
C VAL A 226 6.74 2.54 -0.90
N ASP A 227 6.82 1.32 -0.39
CA ASP A 227 7.55 1.03 0.84
C ASP A 227 8.73 0.08 0.57
N ILE A 228 9.75 0.23 1.41
CA ILE A 228 10.84 -0.74 1.57
C ILE A 228 10.77 -1.29 2.98
N GLY A 229 10.61 -2.60 3.13
CA GLY A 229 10.49 -3.26 4.43
C GLY A 229 11.55 -4.32 4.70
N THR A 230 11.84 -4.57 5.96
CA THR A 230 12.62 -5.71 6.46
C THR A 230 11.86 -6.37 7.60
N GLN A 231 12.18 -7.61 7.92
CA GLN A 231 11.64 -8.27 9.12
C GLN A 231 12.67 -9.24 9.71
N ASP A 232 12.38 -9.81 10.86
CA ASP A 232 13.10 -10.99 11.32
C ASP A 232 12.74 -12.22 10.47
N ASP A 233 13.63 -13.22 10.48
CA ASP A 233 13.36 -14.50 9.85
C ASP A 233 12.11 -15.13 10.44
N PHE A 234 11.21 -15.57 9.57
CA PHE A 234 10.10 -16.43 9.97
C PHE A 234 10.54 -17.88 9.84
N VAL A 235 10.65 -18.60 10.96
CA VAL A 235 11.12 -19.99 10.98
C VAL A 235 9.98 -20.98 11.27
N ASP A 236 10.12 -22.23 10.85
CA ASP A 236 9.22 -23.31 11.27
C ASP A 236 9.62 -23.89 12.64
N ALA A 237 8.84 -24.86 13.13
CA ALA A 237 9.11 -25.53 14.41
C ALA A 237 10.48 -26.22 14.48
N SER A 238 11.11 -26.53 13.34
CA SER A 238 12.46 -27.12 13.26
C SER A 238 13.58 -26.07 13.19
N GLY A 239 13.23 -24.78 13.19
CA GLY A 239 14.18 -23.68 13.04
C GLY A 239 14.55 -23.38 11.59
N ARG A 240 13.91 -24.01 10.60
CA ARG A 240 14.18 -23.73 9.19
C ARG A 240 13.45 -22.46 8.75
N VAL A 241 14.19 -21.55 8.13
CA VAL A 241 13.67 -20.29 7.58
C VAL A 241 12.63 -20.58 6.50
N GLN A 242 11.42 -20.08 6.71
CA GLN A 242 10.29 -20.07 5.77
C GLN A 242 10.25 -18.77 4.98
N VAL A 243 10.57 -17.65 5.64
CA VAL A 243 10.70 -16.33 5.02
C VAL A 243 11.96 -15.68 5.56
N GLU A 244 12.90 -15.39 4.66
CA GLU A 244 14.12 -14.65 4.98
C GLU A 244 13.78 -13.19 5.26
N GLY A 245 14.23 -12.69 6.41
CA GLY A 245 13.92 -11.36 6.90
C GLY A 245 14.96 -10.29 6.55
N TYR A 246 16.22 -10.68 6.35
CA TYR A 246 17.36 -9.76 6.29
C TYR A 246 17.50 -8.92 5.00
N GLY A 247 16.68 -9.17 3.99
CA GLY A 247 16.70 -8.42 2.72
C GLY A 247 15.60 -7.36 2.62
N PRO A 248 15.89 -6.14 2.10
CA PRO A 248 14.85 -5.14 1.87
C PRO A 248 13.85 -5.65 0.83
N LYS A 249 12.56 -5.61 1.13
CA LYS A 249 11.46 -5.98 0.24
C LYS A 249 10.73 -4.74 -0.22
N ILE A 250 10.37 -4.69 -1.50
CA ILE A 250 9.64 -3.56 -2.09
C ILE A 250 8.15 -3.90 -2.07
N PHE A 251 7.34 -2.93 -1.66
CA PHE A 251 5.89 -3.00 -1.76
C PHE A 251 5.40 -1.82 -2.61
N VAL A 252 4.73 -2.11 -3.72
CA VAL A 252 4.09 -1.10 -4.56
C VAL A 252 2.59 -1.16 -4.32
N LEU A 253 1.99 -0.05 -3.89
CA LEU A 253 0.59 -0.02 -3.49
C LEU A 253 -0.19 1.13 -4.11
N ASP A 254 -1.45 0.86 -4.47
CA ASP A 254 -2.41 1.88 -4.90
C ASP A 254 -3.37 2.23 -3.78
N ARG A 255 -3.77 3.49 -3.69
CA ARG A 255 -4.80 3.93 -2.76
C ARG A 255 -6.13 3.23 -3.08
N VAL A 256 -6.78 2.70 -2.05
CA VAL A 256 -8.17 2.25 -2.18
C VAL A 256 -9.07 3.44 -1.89
N SER A 257 -9.92 3.81 -2.86
CA SER A 257 -10.93 4.83 -2.64
C SER A 257 -11.92 4.34 -1.58
N THR A 258 -11.96 5.01 -0.43
CA THR A 258 -13.06 4.82 0.51
C THR A 258 -14.33 5.34 -0.16
N PRO A 259 -15.43 4.55 -0.21
CA PRO A 259 -16.72 5.09 -0.62
C PRO A 259 -17.02 6.32 0.23
N ALA A 260 -17.49 7.41 -0.39
CA ALA A 260 -18.01 8.53 0.39
C ALA A 260 -19.15 8.00 1.28
N LYS A 261 -19.05 8.25 2.59
CA LYS A 261 -20.08 7.88 3.57
C LYS A 261 -21.38 8.63 3.31
#